data_AF-A0A0H2X0C9-F1
#
_entry.id   AF-A0A0H2X0C9-F1
#
_cell.length_a   1.000
_cell.length_b   1.000
_cell.length_c   1.000
_cell.angle_alpha   90.00
_cell.angle_beta   90.00
_cell.angle_gamma   90.00
#
_symmetry.space_group_name_H-M   'P 1'
#
loop_
_entity.id
_entity.type
_entity.pdbx_description
1 polymer ?
#
loop_
_entity_poly.entity_id
_entity_poly.type
_entity_poly.pdbx_seq_one_letter_code
_entity_poly.pdbx_strand_id
1 'polypeptide(L)'
;MTTKENIDTLRKPGAQALSLISLFLILFSCLTFFFGLDYERFPNYLKITTIIELIIIVISLLQWIRFIDFEKESAQKYKKIYARFLVVINVLTTITVVFALCNLYYFAAVQNHYDLFNYWLMGSISIIISYLLLVIGGMFTLLKLPKVTKRWGGKTKTHFGLLLTALSSFIYIEKIIEYILVPNVVESKFIIIVSMLVIAGAQFVAFQFIMQYSRFYIFELNTEDDD
;
A
#
# COMPACT_ATOMS: atom_id res chain seq x y z
N MET A 1 0.03 25.94 -11.66
CA MET A 1 0.17 24.50 -11.95
C MET A 1 -1.00 24.11 -12.83
N THR A 2 -0.74 23.53 -14.00
CA THR A 2 -1.80 23.12 -14.92
C THR A 2 -2.43 21.79 -14.47
N THR A 3 -3.67 21.52 -14.86
CA THR A 3 -4.38 20.24 -14.59
C THR A 3 -3.53 19.00 -14.92
N LYS A 4 -2.71 19.13 -15.97
CA LYS A 4 -1.80 18.09 -16.45
C LYS A 4 -0.65 17.83 -15.47
N GLU A 5 -0.08 18.87 -14.88
CA GLU A 5 1.02 18.75 -13.91
C GLU A 5 0.56 18.10 -12.59
N ASN A 6 -0.63 18.45 -12.12
CA ASN A 6 -1.18 17.89 -10.87
C ASN A 6 -1.50 16.41 -11.01
N ILE A 7 -2.07 15.98 -12.14
CA ILE A 7 -2.37 14.56 -12.37
C ILE A 7 -1.13 13.73 -12.67
N ASP A 8 -0.13 14.31 -13.34
CA ASP A 8 1.16 13.66 -13.56
C ASP A 8 1.90 13.41 -12.24
N THR A 9 1.74 14.31 -11.26
CA THR A 9 2.29 14.14 -9.90
C THR A 9 1.67 12.95 -9.16
N LEU A 10 0.36 12.71 -9.34
CA LEU A 10 -0.30 11.50 -8.82
C LEU A 10 0.13 10.24 -9.54
N ARG A 11 0.51 10.34 -10.81
CA ARG A 11 0.76 9.18 -11.66
C ARG A 11 2.18 8.62 -11.51
N LYS A 12 3.20 9.47 -11.32
CA LYS A 12 4.61 9.03 -11.35
C LYS A 12 5.52 9.97 -10.55
N PRO A 13 6.73 9.53 -10.14
CA PRO A 13 7.30 8.19 -10.30
C PRO A 13 7.17 7.27 -9.06
N GLY A 14 6.51 7.74 -7.99
CA GLY A 14 6.56 7.08 -6.68
C GLY A 14 6.09 5.62 -6.67
N ALA A 15 4.91 5.35 -7.23
CA ALA A 15 4.35 4.00 -7.23
C ALA A 15 5.17 3.02 -8.07
N GLN A 16 5.78 3.48 -9.16
CA GLN A 16 6.59 2.63 -10.02
C GLN A 16 7.93 2.28 -9.38
N ALA A 17 8.56 3.23 -8.68
CA ALA A 17 9.75 2.95 -7.89
C ALA A 17 9.46 1.86 -6.83
N LEU A 18 8.34 1.97 -6.11
CA LEU A 18 7.92 0.93 -5.15
C LEU A 18 7.66 -0.41 -5.84
N SER A 19 6.98 -0.42 -6.99
CA SER A 19 6.71 -1.64 -7.74
C SER A 19 7.98 -2.33 -8.24
N LEU A 20 9.02 -1.58 -8.64
CA LEU A 20 10.32 -2.15 -9.00
C LEU A 20 11.02 -2.76 -7.78
N ILE A 21 10.94 -2.12 -6.61
CA ILE A 21 11.47 -2.67 -5.36
C ILE A 21 10.72 -3.97 -5.01
N SER A 22 9.38 -3.97 -5.05
CA SER A 22 8.58 -5.16 -4.79
C SER A 22 8.91 -6.30 -5.75
N LEU A 23 9.07 -5.99 -7.05
CA LEU A 23 9.45 -6.98 -8.06
C LEU A 23 10.82 -7.58 -7.75
N PHE A 24 11.80 -6.75 -7.36
CA PHE A 24 13.12 -7.23 -6.94
C PHE A 24 13.01 -8.17 -5.73
N LEU A 25 12.22 -7.81 -4.71
CA LEU A 25 12.01 -8.65 -3.52
C LEU A 25 11.37 -9.99 -3.88
N ILE A 26 10.34 -10.01 -4.74
CA ILE A 26 9.70 -11.24 -5.22
C ILE A 26 10.69 -12.12 -5.98
N LEU A 27 11.47 -11.53 -6.91
CA LEU A 27 12.50 -12.27 -7.64
C LEU A 27 13.57 -12.84 -6.70
N PHE A 28 13.94 -12.09 -5.67
CA PHE A 28 14.86 -12.57 -4.63
C PHE A 28 14.26 -13.73 -3.83
N SER A 29 12.98 -13.69 -3.47
CA SER A 29 12.27 -14.83 -2.85
C SER A 29 12.29 -16.08 -3.72
N CYS A 30 12.20 -15.92 -5.05
CA CYS A 30 12.24 -17.03 -5.99
C CYS A 30 13.58 -17.77 -6.03
N LEU A 31 14.67 -17.21 -5.48
CA LEU A 31 15.95 -17.93 -5.35
C LEU A 31 15.80 -19.22 -4.55
N THR A 32 14.84 -19.28 -3.61
CA THR A 32 14.54 -20.49 -2.83
C THR A 32 14.21 -21.70 -3.71
N PHE A 33 13.56 -21.51 -4.88
CA PHE A 33 13.29 -22.58 -5.84
C PHE A 33 14.56 -23.13 -6.49
N PHE A 34 15.56 -22.28 -6.73
CA PHE A 34 16.87 -22.72 -7.23
C PHE A 34 17.71 -23.45 -6.17
N PHE A 35 17.37 -23.28 -4.88
CA PHE A 35 18.01 -23.94 -3.76
C PHE A 35 17.22 -25.14 -3.21
N GLY A 36 16.38 -25.76 -4.06
CA GLY A 36 15.76 -27.06 -3.77
C GLY A 36 14.35 -27.02 -3.20
N LEU A 37 13.68 -25.84 -3.18
CA LEU A 37 12.26 -25.77 -2.89
C LEU A 37 11.44 -26.21 -4.12
N ASP A 38 10.66 -27.29 -3.98
CA ASP A 38 9.75 -27.73 -5.04
C ASP A 38 8.52 -26.83 -5.14
N TYR A 39 8.19 -26.36 -6.35
CA TYR A 39 7.00 -25.52 -6.57
C TYR A 39 5.69 -26.23 -6.19
N GLU A 40 5.60 -27.55 -6.33
CA GLU A 40 4.41 -28.32 -5.95
C GLU A 40 4.17 -28.31 -4.44
N ARG A 41 5.24 -28.34 -3.66
CA ARG A 41 5.20 -28.31 -2.18
C ARG A 41 5.05 -26.90 -1.63
N PHE A 42 5.20 -25.89 -2.48
CA PHE A 42 5.09 -24.49 -2.09
C PHE A 42 3.65 -24.11 -1.71
N PRO A 43 3.40 -23.51 -0.53
CA PRO A 43 2.06 -23.24 -0.05
C PRO A 43 1.23 -22.33 -0.96
N ASN A 44 -0.05 -22.68 -1.13
CA ASN A 44 -0.97 -21.94 -2.00
C ASN A 44 -1.18 -20.50 -1.57
N TYR A 45 -1.12 -20.19 -0.27
CA TYR A 45 -1.31 -18.83 0.22
C TYR A 45 -0.19 -17.88 -0.24
N LEU A 46 1.06 -18.35 -0.28
CA LEU A 46 2.19 -17.58 -0.83
C LEU A 46 2.10 -17.46 -2.36
N LYS A 47 1.66 -18.51 -3.07
CA LYS A 47 1.40 -18.44 -4.52
C LYS A 47 0.37 -17.38 -4.85
N ILE A 48 -0.80 -17.44 -4.19
CA ILE A 48 -1.92 -16.53 -4.43
C ILE A 48 -1.51 -15.10 -4.12
N THR A 49 -0.84 -14.85 -3.00
CA THR A 49 -0.40 -13.50 -2.66
C THR A 49 0.64 -12.97 -3.63
N THR A 50 1.64 -13.77 -4.02
CA THR A 50 2.61 -13.39 -5.05
C THR A 50 1.91 -13.02 -6.37
N ILE A 51 0.89 -13.76 -6.79
CA ILE A 51 0.12 -13.44 -8.01
C ILE A 51 -0.61 -12.10 -7.87
N ILE A 52 -1.25 -11.84 -6.73
CA ILE A 52 -1.92 -10.56 -6.46
C ILE A 52 -0.91 -9.41 -6.48
N GLU A 53 0.25 -9.59 -5.87
CA GLU A 53 1.34 -8.61 -5.85
C GLU A 53 1.83 -8.30 -7.27
N LEU A 54 2.03 -9.32 -8.11
CA LEU A 54 2.42 -9.15 -9.51
C LEU A 54 1.37 -8.38 -10.32
N ILE A 55 0.07 -8.63 -10.11
CA ILE A 55 -1.00 -7.88 -10.77
C ILE A 55 -0.91 -6.39 -10.40
N ILE A 56 -0.76 -6.08 -9.11
CA ILE A 56 -0.64 -4.68 -8.63
C ILE A 56 0.62 -4.01 -9.21
N ILE A 57 1.76 -4.72 -9.24
CA ILE A 57 3.02 -4.24 -9.83
C ILE A 57 2.81 -3.89 -11.31
N VAL A 58 2.19 -4.78 -12.10
CA VAL A 58 1.93 -4.52 -13.52
C VAL A 58 1.05 -3.29 -13.70
N ILE A 59 -0.06 -3.19 -12.96
CA ILE A 59 -0.97 -2.02 -13.07
C ILE A 59 -0.25 -0.73 -12.68
N SER A 60 0.60 -0.75 -11.65
CA SER A 60 1.40 0.40 -11.23
C SER A 60 2.42 0.83 -12.28
N LEU A 61 3.17 -0.12 -12.86
CA LEU A 61 4.13 0.16 -13.91
C LEU A 61 3.45 0.72 -15.17
N LEU A 62 2.26 0.22 -15.51
CA LEU A 62 1.45 0.71 -16.61
C LEU A 62 1.07 2.19 -16.46
N GLN A 63 1.01 2.73 -15.23
CA GLN A 63 0.77 4.16 -15.02
C GLN A 63 1.88 5.05 -15.63
N TRP A 64 3.05 4.52 -16.02
CA TRP A 64 4.04 5.31 -16.77
C TRP A 64 3.45 5.87 -18.07
N ILE A 65 2.51 5.13 -18.67
CA ILE A 65 1.76 5.50 -19.87
C ILE A 65 0.53 6.31 -19.44
N ARG A 66 0.31 7.45 -20.13
CA ARG A 66 -0.89 8.27 -19.92
C ARG A 66 -2.06 7.69 -20.73
N PHE A 67 -3.02 7.08 -20.05
CA PHE A 67 -4.20 6.47 -20.71
C PHE A 67 -5.29 7.47 -21.10
N ILE A 68 -5.38 8.62 -20.42
CA ILE A 68 -6.41 9.62 -20.65
C ILE A 68 -5.77 10.96 -20.98
N ASP A 69 -6.20 11.54 -22.10
CA ASP A 69 -5.86 12.91 -22.45
C ASP A 69 -6.94 13.87 -21.94
N PHE A 70 -6.58 14.59 -20.88
CA PHE A 70 -7.43 15.57 -20.18
C PHE A 70 -7.53 16.93 -20.89
N GLU A 71 -6.91 17.08 -22.07
CA GLU A 71 -7.08 18.27 -22.92
C GLU A 71 -8.44 18.27 -23.65
N LYS A 72 -9.14 17.13 -23.71
CA LYS A 72 -10.49 17.04 -24.27
C LYS A 72 -11.54 17.33 -23.20
N GLU A 73 -12.47 18.23 -23.48
CA GLU A 73 -13.57 18.63 -22.57
C GLU A 73 -14.41 17.41 -22.10
N SER A 74 -14.63 16.44 -22.99
CA SER A 74 -15.32 15.18 -22.66
C SER A 74 -14.61 14.30 -21.62
N ALA A 75 -13.31 14.53 -21.36
CA ALA A 75 -12.52 13.78 -20.38
C ALA A 75 -12.58 14.37 -18.96
N GLN A 76 -13.11 15.59 -18.77
CA GLN A 76 -13.24 16.22 -17.44
C GLN A 76 -14.09 15.36 -16.49
N LYS A 77 -15.19 14.79 -16.97
CA LYS A 77 -16.05 13.89 -16.19
C LYS A 77 -15.33 12.65 -15.65
N TYR A 78 -14.32 12.14 -16.36
CA TYR A 78 -13.56 10.94 -15.98
C TYR A 78 -12.36 11.22 -15.07
N LYS A 79 -11.98 12.48 -14.94
CA LYS A 79 -10.83 12.95 -14.16
C LYS A 79 -10.87 12.52 -12.70
N LYS A 80 -12.04 12.69 -12.06
CA LYS A 80 -12.28 12.27 -10.66
C LYS A 80 -12.13 10.76 -10.48
N ILE A 81 -12.63 9.99 -11.44
CA ILE A 81 -12.56 8.52 -11.41
C ILE A 81 -11.11 8.07 -11.60
N TYR A 82 -10.40 8.66 -12.55
CA TYR A 82 -9.01 8.32 -12.83
C TYR A 82 -8.08 8.70 -11.67
N ALA A 83 -8.23 9.89 -11.07
CA ALA A 83 -7.44 10.29 -9.91
C ALA A 83 -7.66 9.37 -8.70
N ARG A 84 -8.91 8.92 -8.47
CA ARG A 84 -9.21 7.91 -7.44
C ARG A 84 -8.52 6.59 -7.75
N PHE A 85 -8.60 6.12 -9.00
CA PHE A 85 -7.94 4.90 -9.44
C PHE A 85 -6.43 4.96 -9.19
N LEU A 86 -5.75 6.05 -9.61
CA LEU A 86 -4.31 6.23 -9.41
C LEU A 86 -3.94 6.12 -7.94
N VAL A 87 -4.67 6.80 -7.06
CA VAL A 87 -4.35 6.85 -5.62
C VAL A 87 -4.60 5.50 -4.96
N VAL A 88 -5.65 4.78 -5.36
CA VAL A 88 -5.90 3.41 -4.89
C VAL A 88 -4.72 2.51 -5.27
N ILE A 89 -4.28 2.53 -6.53
CA ILE A 89 -3.14 1.71 -6.96
C ILE A 89 -1.86 2.14 -6.24
N ASN A 90 -1.61 3.44 -6.08
CA ASN A 90 -0.42 3.93 -5.39
C ASN A 90 -0.38 3.47 -3.92
N VAL A 91 -1.50 3.53 -3.20
CA VAL A 91 -1.58 2.98 -1.84
C VAL A 91 -1.40 1.46 -1.87
N LEU A 92 -2.03 0.74 -2.80
CA LEU A 92 -1.83 -0.71 -2.92
C LEU A 92 -0.36 -1.06 -3.16
N THR A 93 0.40 -0.25 -3.92
CA THR A 93 1.84 -0.51 -4.13
C THR A 93 2.67 -0.40 -2.85
N THR A 94 2.30 0.48 -1.93
CA THR A 94 2.95 0.57 -0.60
C THR A 94 2.64 -0.66 0.25
N ILE A 95 1.46 -1.25 0.10
CA ILE A 95 1.11 -2.52 0.74
C ILE A 95 1.91 -3.65 0.11
N THR A 96 2.02 -3.68 -1.23
CA THR A 96 2.77 -4.68 -1.98
C THR A 96 4.25 -4.71 -1.60
N VAL A 97 4.93 -3.58 -1.39
CA VAL A 97 6.35 -3.61 -0.97
C VAL A 97 6.53 -4.21 0.43
N VAL A 98 5.58 -3.95 1.34
CA VAL A 98 5.59 -4.54 2.69
C VAL A 98 5.32 -6.04 2.62
N PHE A 99 4.33 -6.48 1.85
CA PHE A 99 4.05 -7.90 1.65
C PHE A 99 5.24 -8.63 1.01
N ALA A 100 5.84 -8.07 -0.04
CA ALA A 100 6.95 -8.72 -0.73
C ALA A 100 8.15 -8.92 0.21
N LEU A 101 8.44 -7.92 1.05
CA LEU A 101 9.49 -8.02 2.06
C LEU A 101 9.15 -9.03 3.17
N CYS A 102 7.91 -9.02 3.68
CA CYS A 102 7.50 -9.98 4.69
C CYS A 102 7.47 -11.40 4.13
N ASN A 103 7.06 -11.59 2.88
CA ASN A 103 7.02 -12.90 2.26
C ASN A 103 8.43 -13.52 2.14
N LEU A 104 9.51 -12.75 2.11
CA LEU A 104 10.88 -13.29 2.08
C LEU A 104 11.16 -14.30 3.19
N TYR A 105 10.83 -13.99 4.45
CA TYR A 105 11.13 -14.93 5.54
C TYR A 105 10.18 -16.14 5.52
N TYR A 106 8.94 -15.99 5.04
CA TYR A 106 8.04 -17.13 4.90
C TYR A 106 8.47 -18.08 3.78
N PHE A 107 8.98 -17.56 2.66
CA PHE A 107 9.61 -18.38 1.62
C PHE A 107 10.81 -19.14 2.18
N ALA A 108 11.70 -18.46 2.92
CA ALA A 108 12.85 -19.09 3.56
C ALA A 108 12.44 -20.14 4.61
N ALA A 109 11.42 -19.87 5.41
CA ALA A 109 10.89 -20.80 6.42
C ALA A 109 10.36 -22.08 5.79
N VAL A 110 9.58 -21.96 4.70
CA VAL A 110 9.05 -23.11 3.95
C VAL A 110 10.17 -23.96 3.37
N GLN A 111 11.21 -23.33 2.81
CA GLN A 111 12.40 -24.04 2.32
C GLN A 111 13.08 -24.86 3.43
N ASN A 112 13.05 -24.36 4.67
CA ASN A 112 13.63 -25.02 5.84
C ASN A 112 12.60 -25.87 6.61
N HIS A 113 11.45 -26.19 6.00
CA HIS A 113 10.40 -27.06 6.55
C HIS A 113 9.71 -26.53 7.82
N TYR A 114 9.68 -25.22 8.02
CA TYR A 114 8.88 -24.58 9.07
C TYR A 114 7.51 -24.17 8.55
N ASP A 115 6.45 -24.60 9.23
CA ASP A 115 5.10 -24.10 8.99
C ASP A 115 4.82 -22.88 9.87
N LEU A 116 4.73 -21.70 9.22
CA LEU A 116 4.44 -20.43 9.86
C LEU A 116 3.13 -19.81 9.37
N PHE A 117 2.20 -20.62 8.84
CA PHE A 117 0.94 -20.13 8.25
C PHE A 117 0.15 -19.21 9.19
N ASN A 118 0.03 -19.57 10.48
CA ASN A 118 -0.75 -18.77 11.43
C ASN A 118 -0.13 -17.39 11.67
N TYR A 119 1.20 -17.31 11.72
CA TYR A 119 1.92 -16.04 11.82
C TYR A 119 1.73 -15.22 10.53
N TRP A 120 1.85 -15.88 9.37
CA TRP A 120 1.61 -15.26 8.07
C TRP A 120 0.23 -14.65 7.96
N LEU A 121 -0.79 -15.39 8.39
CA LEU A 121 -2.17 -14.93 8.35
C LEU A 121 -2.39 -13.73 9.27
N MET A 122 -1.89 -13.79 10.50
CA MET A 122 -2.02 -12.71 11.48
C MET A 122 -1.30 -11.44 11.02
N GLY A 123 -0.08 -11.56 10.50
CA GLY A 123 0.70 -10.45 9.96
C GLY A 123 0.03 -9.84 8.72
N SER A 124 -0.47 -10.68 7.81
CA SER A 124 -1.17 -10.23 6.60
C SER A 124 -2.44 -9.44 6.93
N ILE A 125 -3.28 -9.95 7.84
CA ILE A 125 -4.49 -9.27 8.31
C ILE A 125 -4.12 -7.95 8.99
N SER A 126 -3.07 -7.95 9.81
CA SER A 126 -2.63 -6.75 10.53
C SER A 126 -2.14 -5.67 9.58
N ILE A 127 -1.37 -6.02 8.53
CA ILE A 127 -0.96 -5.08 7.48
C ILE A 127 -2.21 -4.48 6.81
N ILE A 128 -3.16 -5.31 6.39
CA ILE A 128 -4.37 -4.85 5.69
C ILE A 128 -5.19 -3.89 6.58
N ILE A 129 -5.47 -4.28 7.83
CA ILE A 129 -6.24 -3.44 8.75
C ILE A 129 -5.50 -2.13 9.07
N SER A 130 -4.18 -2.20 9.29
CA SER A 130 -3.35 -1.02 9.53
C SER A 130 -3.44 -0.02 8.38
N TYR A 131 -3.26 -0.49 7.14
CA TYR A 131 -3.37 0.39 5.98
C TYR A 131 -4.78 0.91 5.74
N LEU A 132 -5.83 0.12 6.02
CA LEU A 132 -7.21 0.61 5.98
C LEU A 132 -7.45 1.74 6.98
N LEU A 133 -6.97 1.59 8.22
CA LEU A 133 -7.04 2.64 9.24
C LEU A 133 -6.27 3.89 8.81
N LEU A 134 -5.09 3.72 8.21
CA LEU A 134 -4.30 4.83 7.69
C LEU A 134 -5.02 5.58 6.57
N VAL A 135 -5.59 4.85 5.60
CA VAL A 135 -6.32 5.44 4.47
C VAL A 135 -7.57 6.19 4.94
N ILE A 136 -8.40 5.54 5.76
CA ILE A 136 -9.61 6.15 6.30
C ILE A 136 -9.24 7.35 7.17
N GLY A 137 -8.28 7.21 8.08
CA GLY A 137 -7.79 8.29 8.93
C GLY A 137 -7.26 9.49 8.13
N GLY A 138 -6.46 9.22 7.09
CA GLY A 138 -5.95 10.23 6.17
C GLY A 138 -7.07 10.94 5.41
N MET A 139 -8.07 10.22 4.91
CA MET A 139 -9.24 10.80 4.25
C MET A 139 -10.05 11.69 5.19
N PHE A 140 -10.34 11.24 6.41
CA PHE A 140 -11.07 12.02 7.41
C PHE A 140 -10.29 13.26 7.86
N THR A 141 -8.97 13.18 7.91
CA THR A 141 -8.11 14.32 8.27
C THR A 141 -8.06 15.34 7.12
N LEU A 142 -7.74 14.88 5.90
CA LEU A 142 -7.29 15.74 4.81
C LEU A 142 -8.40 16.18 3.85
N LEU A 143 -9.45 15.37 3.63
CA LEU A 143 -10.49 15.69 2.65
C LEU A 143 -11.65 16.49 3.26
N LYS A 144 -12.19 17.44 2.50
CA LYS A 144 -13.50 18.04 2.83
C LYS A 144 -14.59 17.01 2.53
N LEU A 145 -15.21 16.47 3.58
CA LEU A 145 -16.33 15.52 3.47
C LEU A 145 -17.62 16.23 3.89
N PRO A 146 -18.35 16.91 2.99
CA PRO A 146 -19.45 17.82 3.36
C PRO A 146 -20.57 17.10 4.13
N LYS A 147 -20.95 15.90 3.72
CA LYS A 147 -21.96 15.08 4.43
C LYS A 147 -21.55 14.74 5.87
N VAL A 148 -20.28 14.39 6.07
CA VAL A 148 -19.73 14.05 7.39
C VAL A 148 -19.56 15.30 8.24
N THR A 149 -19.09 16.39 7.63
CA THR A 149 -18.85 17.68 8.29
C THR A 149 -20.15 18.29 8.79
N LYS A 150 -21.25 18.15 8.04
CA LYS A 150 -22.60 18.57 8.47
C LYS A 150 -23.09 17.79 9.71
N ARG A 151 -22.68 16.53 9.87
CA ARG A 151 -23.12 15.67 10.99
C ARG A 151 -22.23 15.80 12.22
N TRP A 152 -20.92 15.80 12.05
CA TRP A 152 -19.95 15.68 13.16
C TRP A 152 -19.18 16.97 13.45
N GLY A 153 -19.28 17.99 12.59
CA GLY A 153 -18.43 19.18 12.64
C GLY A 153 -17.02 18.92 12.12
N GLY A 154 -16.37 19.97 11.59
CA GLY A 154 -15.05 19.85 10.95
C GLY A 154 -13.92 19.46 11.90
N LYS A 155 -13.93 20.00 13.13
CA LYS A 155 -12.91 19.70 14.15
C LYS A 155 -12.99 18.23 14.60
N THR A 156 -14.18 17.76 14.96
CA THR A 156 -14.41 16.37 15.39
C THR A 156 -14.03 15.36 14.31
N LYS A 157 -14.41 15.61 13.05
CA LYS A 157 -13.99 14.80 11.89
C LYS A 157 -12.47 14.66 11.83
N THR A 158 -11.76 15.77 11.99
CA THR A 158 -10.29 15.81 11.90
C THR A 158 -9.64 15.05 13.07
N HIS A 159 -10.11 15.26 14.31
CA HIS A 159 -9.63 14.50 15.46
C HIS A 159 -9.87 12.99 15.33
N PHE A 160 -11.03 12.60 14.80
CA PHE A 160 -11.32 11.20 14.50
C PHE A 160 -10.38 10.62 13.44
N GLY A 161 -10.10 11.39 12.37
CA GLY A 161 -9.12 11.00 11.36
C GLY A 161 -7.73 10.76 11.95
N LEU A 162 -7.26 11.70 12.79
CA LEU A 162 -5.97 11.58 13.49
C LEU A 162 -5.92 10.36 14.42
N LEU A 163 -7.02 10.07 15.12
CA LEU A 163 -7.12 8.89 15.97
C LEU A 163 -6.98 7.60 15.16
N LEU A 164 -7.67 7.47 14.02
CA LEU A 164 -7.54 6.29 13.14
C LEU A 164 -6.13 6.17 12.56
N THR A 165 -5.52 7.27 12.15
CA THR A 165 -4.12 7.29 11.71
C THR A 165 -3.18 6.84 12.82
N ALA A 166 -3.37 7.29 14.07
CA ALA A 166 -2.57 6.83 15.20
C ALA A 166 -2.76 5.32 15.44
N LEU A 167 -4.02 4.85 15.42
CA LEU A 167 -4.35 3.43 15.58
C LEU A 167 -3.72 2.55 14.50
N SER A 168 -3.50 3.05 13.28
CA SER A 168 -2.80 2.29 12.23
C SER A 168 -1.40 1.80 12.66
N SER A 169 -0.78 2.44 13.65
CA SER A 169 0.52 2.05 14.20
C SER A 169 0.50 0.72 14.98
N PHE A 170 -0.67 0.12 15.21
CA PHE A 170 -0.74 -1.18 15.91
C PHE A 170 0.07 -2.29 15.20
N ILE A 171 0.32 -2.16 13.90
CA ILE A 171 1.16 -3.10 13.14
C ILE A 171 2.56 -3.27 13.74
N TYR A 172 3.12 -2.24 14.36
CA TYR A 172 4.42 -2.36 15.03
C TYR A 172 4.35 -3.27 16.26
N ILE A 173 3.22 -3.24 16.99
CA ILE A 173 2.99 -4.15 18.12
C ILE A 173 2.92 -5.58 17.61
N GLU A 174 2.20 -5.81 16.51
CA GLU A 174 2.12 -7.14 15.89
C GLU A 174 3.50 -7.63 15.44
N LYS A 175 4.30 -6.78 14.78
CA LYS A 175 5.66 -7.15 14.37
C LYS A 175 6.61 -7.41 15.54
N ILE A 176 6.42 -6.73 16.68
CA ILE A 176 7.17 -7.01 17.91
C ILE A 176 6.77 -8.38 18.48
N ILE A 177 5.47 -8.70 18.50
CA ILE A 177 4.98 -10.02 18.90
C ILE A 177 5.57 -11.09 17.97
N GLU A 178 5.56 -10.86 16.67
CA GLU A 178 6.12 -11.78 15.68
C GLU A 178 7.64 -11.99 15.90
N TYR A 179 8.40 -10.93 16.15
CA TYR A 179 9.82 -11.01 16.46
C TYR A 179 10.14 -11.90 17.67
N ILE A 180 9.27 -11.90 18.68
CA ILE A 180 9.43 -12.68 19.91
C ILE A 180 9.05 -14.15 19.67
N LEU A 181 7.96 -14.40 18.95
CA LEU A 181 7.36 -15.73 18.83
C LEU A 181 7.91 -16.56 17.66
N VAL A 182 8.29 -15.92 16.55
CA VAL A 182 8.78 -16.63 15.37
C VAL A 182 10.21 -17.14 15.62
N PRO A 183 10.48 -18.44 15.39
CA PRO A 183 11.83 -18.97 15.54
C PRO A 183 12.80 -18.27 14.57
N ASN A 184 14.06 -18.10 15.00
CA ASN A 184 15.08 -17.50 14.15
C ASN A 184 15.53 -18.52 13.08
N VAL A 185 14.85 -18.52 11.94
CA VAL A 185 15.12 -19.39 10.80
C VAL A 185 15.71 -18.51 9.71
N VAL A 186 16.95 -18.78 9.31
CA VAL A 186 17.65 -18.05 8.22
C VAL A 186 17.55 -16.53 8.40
N GLU A 187 17.97 -16.02 9.57
CA GLU A 187 17.96 -14.59 9.89
C GLU A 187 16.57 -13.92 9.82
N SER A 188 15.48 -14.68 10.06
CA SER A 188 14.11 -14.15 10.08
C SER A 188 13.95 -12.96 11.02
N LYS A 189 14.68 -12.93 12.15
CA LYS A 189 14.68 -11.80 13.08
C LYS A 189 15.20 -10.51 12.46
N PHE A 190 16.25 -10.59 11.64
CA PHE A 190 16.77 -9.44 10.90
C PHE A 190 15.73 -8.95 9.89
N ILE A 191 15.10 -9.86 9.14
CA ILE A 191 14.04 -9.51 8.17
C ILE A 191 12.86 -8.84 8.86
N ILE A 192 12.44 -9.33 10.04
CA ILE A 192 11.35 -8.72 10.81
C ILE A 192 11.72 -7.28 11.24
N ILE A 193 12.94 -7.03 11.72
CA ILE A 193 13.40 -5.67 12.08
C ILE A 193 13.41 -4.75 10.84
N VAL A 194 13.98 -5.21 9.73
CA VAL A 194 13.99 -4.46 8.47
C VAL A 194 12.56 -4.18 7.99
N SER A 195 11.64 -5.13 8.19
CA SER A 195 10.23 -4.96 7.83
C SER A 195 9.56 -3.84 8.61
N MET A 196 9.88 -3.64 9.89
CA MET A 196 9.34 -2.52 10.67
C MET A 196 9.76 -1.17 10.07
N LEU A 197 11.02 -1.04 9.64
CA LEU A 197 11.52 0.18 8.99
C LEU A 197 10.85 0.42 7.64
N VAL A 198 10.68 -0.63 6.84
CA VAL A 198 10.01 -0.53 5.54
C VAL A 198 8.52 -0.24 5.70
N ILE A 199 7.86 -0.80 6.71
CA ILE A 199 6.46 -0.48 7.07
C ILE A 199 6.34 1.01 7.40
N ALA A 200 7.25 1.57 8.21
CA ALA A 200 7.23 3.00 8.52
C ALA A 200 7.41 3.88 7.29
N GLY A 201 8.38 3.55 6.42
CA GLY A 201 8.59 4.27 5.16
C GLY A 201 7.37 4.15 4.23
N ALA A 202 6.81 2.95 4.08
CA ALA A 202 5.69 2.69 3.19
C ALA A 202 4.38 3.32 3.70
N GLN A 203 4.12 3.34 5.02
CA GLN A 203 3.00 4.07 5.62
C GLN A 203 3.15 5.58 5.41
N PHE A 204 4.36 6.12 5.58
CA PHE A 204 4.62 7.53 5.27
C PHE A 204 4.33 7.84 3.80
N VAL A 205 4.82 7.04 2.87
CA VAL A 205 4.56 7.21 1.43
C VAL A 205 3.08 7.07 1.10
N ALA A 206 2.36 6.12 1.71
CA ALA A 206 0.91 5.99 1.55
C ALA A 206 0.18 7.27 2.00
N PHE A 207 0.57 7.85 3.13
CA PHE A 207 0.03 9.13 3.59
C PHE A 207 0.34 10.28 2.62
N GLN A 208 1.55 10.31 2.03
CA GLN A 208 1.89 11.28 0.98
C GLN A 208 0.99 11.16 -0.25
N PHE A 209 0.68 9.94 -0.71
CA PHE A 209 -0.26 9.74 -1.82
C PHE A 209 -1.67 10.24 -1.49
N ILE A 210 -2.15 9.99 -0.27
CA ILE A 210 -3.46 10.50 0.18
C ILE A 210 -3.44 12.04 0.22
N MET A 211 -2.34 12.64 0.68
CA MET A 211 -2.19 14.10 0.70
C MET A 211 -2.15 14.70 -0.70
N GLN A 212 -1.41 14.09 -1.65
CA GLN A 212 -1.40 14.52 -3.04
C GLN A 212 -2.81 14.46 -3.65
N TYR A 213 -3.56 13.39 -3.37
CA TYR A 213 -4.94 13.29 -3.80
C TYR A 213 -5.84 14.37 -3.20
N SER A 214 -5.67 14.66 -1.91
CA SER A 214 -6.44 15.73 -1.26
C SER A 214 -6.18 17.09 -1.90
N ARG A 215 -4.92 17.40 -2.20
CA ARG A 215 -4.55 18.63 -2.93
C ARG A 215 -5.22 18.67 -4.30
N PHE A 216 -5.10 17.59 -5.08
CA PHE A 216 -5.76 17.46 -6.38
C PHE A 216 -7.28 17.69 -6.26
N TYR A 217 -7.92 17.05 -5.29
CA TYR A 217 -9.35 17.21 -5.05
C TYR A 217 -9.74 18.65 -4.73
N ILE A 218 -8.97 19.34 -3.90
CA ILE A 218 -9.24 20.73 -3.50
C ILE A 218 -9.06 21.69 -4.68
N PHE A 219 -7.98 21.54 -5.45
CA PHE A 219 -7.64 22.48 -6.53
C PHE A 219 -8.42 22.25 -7.82
N GLU A 220 -8.90 21.03 -8.07
CA GLU A 220 -9.43 20.68 -9.39
C GLU A 220 -10.84 20.10 -9.40
N LEU A 221 -11.39 19.70 -8.25
CA LEU A 221 -12.70 19.06 -8.20
C LEU A 221 -13.70 19.79 -7.30
N ASN A 222 -13.25 20.62 -6.35
CA ASN A 222 -14.17 21.47 -5.57
C ASN A 222 -14.60 22.72 -6.34
N THR A 223 -13.88 23.15 -7.38
CA THR A 223 -14.26 24.30 -8.21
C THR A 223 -15.38 23.99 -9.20
N GLU A 224 -15.73 22.73 -9.43
CA GLU A 224 -16.82 22.30 -10.32
C GLU A 224 -18.15 22.05 -9.58
N ASP A 225 -18.12 21.88 -8.24
CA ASP A 225 -19.33 21.59 -7.44
C ASP A 225 -20.00 22.90 -6.90
N ASP A 226 -19.42 24.08 -7.17
CA ASP A 226 -19.89 25.41 -6.72
C ASP A 226 -20.44 26.30 -7.88
N ASP A 227 -20.49 25.79 -9.12
CA ASP A 227 -21.16 26.39 -10.29
C ASP A 227 -22.42 25.57 -10.69
#